data_AF-A0A7J3WEG0-F1
#
_entry.id   AF-A0A7J3WEG0-F1
#
_cell.length_a   1.000
_cell.length_b   1.000
_cell.length_c   1.000
_cell.angle_alpha   90.00
_cell.angle_beta   90.00
_cell.angle_gamma   90.00
#
_symmetry.space_group_name_H-M   'P 1'
#
loop_
_entity.id
_entity.type
_entity.pdbx_description
1 polymer ?
#
loop_
_entity_poly.entity_id
_entity_poly.type
_entity_poly.pdbx_seq_one_letter_code
_entity_poly.pdbx_strand_id
1 'polypeptide(L)'
;MSSERCVHDLKYAGLVNIALGEEMVKVIEAWRCRRCGATKVGLRGPGTLTSTDGLLELLEPGDARWIVVIWRGKGAIPPGVTAVAAKPGDIVNVETPHEAESEFLVSSDYRLLRRSDVGEADYMRSYLLDDVLTGWIDLAEWPPKIISLRRQSG
;
A
#
# COMPACT_ATOMS: atom_id res chain seq x y z
N MET A 1 17.39 -15.30 20.15
CA MET A 1 16.07 -15.85 20.54
C MET A 1 15.67 -16.83 19.46
N SER A 2 15.41 -18.08 19.85
CA SER A 2 15.01 -19.17 18.95
C SER A 2 13.84 -18.74 18.08
N SER A 3 13.99 -18.82 16.75
CA SER A 3 12.91 -18.66 15.77
C SER A 3 12.01 -19.89 15.81
N GLU A 4 11.28 -20.08 16.91
CA GLU A 4 10.11 -20.95 16.85
C GLU A 4 9.18 -20.35 15.79
N ARG A 5 8.93 -21.11 14.71
CA ARG A 5 7.99 -20.72 13.66
C ARG A 5 6.65 -20.45 14.34
N CYS A 6 6.30 -19.17 14.45
CA CYS A 6 5.03 -18.77 15.00
C CYS A 6 3.91 -19.40 14.17
N VAL A 7 3.00 -20.13 14.82
CA VAL A 7 1.72 -20.48 14.19
C VAL A 7 0.85 -19.24 14.27
N HIS A 8 0.65 -18.60 13.11
CA HIS A 8 0.03 -17.28 13.03
C HIS A 8 -1.45 -17.30 13.39
N ASP A 9 -1.82 -16.44 14.34
CA ASP A 9 -3.18 -16.21 14.80
C ASP A 9 -3.60 -14.80 14.38
N LEU A 10 -4.11 -14.70 13.15
CA LEU A 10 -4.40 -13.44 12.47
C LEU A 10 -5.71 -12.83 12.96
N LYS A 11 -5.64 -11.59 13.45
CA LYS A 11 -6.81 -10.74 13.75
C LYS A 11 -6.93 -9.64 12.71
N TYR A 12 -8.15 -9.35 12.28
CA TYR A 12 -8.43 -8.21 11.41
C TYR A 12 -7.97 -6.90 12.06
N ALA A 13 -7.13 -6.14 11.34
CA ALA A 13 -6.54 -4.89 11.82
C ALA A 13 -7.25 -3.66 11.24
N GLY A 14 -7.84 -3.79 10.05
CA GLY A 14 -8.59 -2.72 9.40
C GLY A 14 -8.48 -2.78 7.89
N LEU A 15 -9.02 -1.74 7.24
CA LEU A 15 -8.93 -1.54 5.81
C LEU A 15 -8.69 -0.08 5.47
N VAL A 16 -8.26 0.19 4.25
CA VAL A 16 -8.35 1.50 3.61
C VAL A 16 -9.17 1.35 2.33
N ASN A 17 -10.20 2.18 2.20
CA ASN A 17 -10.99 2.28 0.97
C ASN A 17 -10.30 3.25 0.02
N ILE A 18 -10.30 2.92 -1.26
CA ILE A 18 -9.70 3.74 -2.31
C ILE A 18 -10.78 3.98 -3.36
N ALA A 19 -11.11 5.24 -3.57
CA ALA A 19 -12.22 5.65 -4.42
C ALA A 19 -11.79 6.71 -5.43
N LEU A 20 -12.57 6.83 -6.49
CA LEU A 20 -12.50 7.92 -7.45
C LEU A 20 -13.84 8.66 -7.37
N GLY A 21 -13.90 9.71 -6.54
CA GLY A 21 -15.16 10.35 -6.18
C GLY A 21 -16.08 9.37 -5.46
N GLU A 22 -17.23 9.05 -6.06
CA GLU A 22 -18.22 8.13 -5.49
C GLU A 22 -17.96 6.66 -5.84
N GLU A 23 -17.06 6.37 -6.78
CA GLU A 23 -16.78 5.01 -7.23
C GLU A 23 -15.67 4.36 -6.37
N MET A 24 -15.95 3.20 -5.79
CA MET A 24 -14.93 2.41 -5.09
C MET A 24 -14.05 1.66 -6.10
N VAL A 25 -12.78 2.03 -6.15
CA VAL A 25 -11.79 1.46 -7.07
C VAL A 25 -11.10 0.24 -6.45
N LYS A 26 -10.75 0.33 -5.17
CA LYS A 26 -10.05 -0.76 -4.48
C LYS A 26 -10.22 -0.67 -2.96
N VAL A 27 -10.02 -1.79 -2.29
CA VAL A 27 -9.93 -1.91 -0.84
C VAL A 27 -8.64 -2.64 -0.51
N ILE A 28 -7.87 -2.08 0.43
CA ILE A 28 -6.71 -2.75 1.00
C ILE A 28 -7.04 -3.14 2.43
N GLU A 29 -7.06 -4.43 2.71
CA GLU A 29 -7.39 -5.00 4.01
C GLU A 29 -6.11 -5.53 4.67
N ALA A 30 -6.03 -5.44 5.99
CA ALA A 30 -4.89 -5.95 6.74
C ALA A 30 -5.33 -6.80 7.93
N TRP A 31 -4.60 -7.90 8.15
CA TRP A 31 -4.67 -8.73 9.34
C TRP A 31 -3.30 -8.78 10.00
N ARG A 32 -3.29 -8.77 11.34
CA ARG A 32 -2.05 -8.84 12.13
C ARG A 32 -2.09 -10.03 13.07
N CYS A 33 -1.00 -10.78 13.13
CA CYS A 33 -0.83 -11.86 14.07
C CYS A 33 -0.80 -11.31 15.50
N ARG A 34 -1.68 -11.81 16.38
CA ARG A 34 -1.77 -11.38 17.78
C ARG A 34 -0.51 -11.69 18.60
N ARG A 35 0.33 -12.62 18.12
CA ARG A 35 1.48 -13.15 18.87
C ARG A 35 2.79 -12.47 18.46
N CYS A 36 3.08 -12.43 17.17
CA CYS A 36 4.35 -11.88 16.67
C CYS A 36 4.20 -10.54 15.94
N GLY A 37 3.01 -10.17 15.48
CA GLY A 37 2.79 -8.96 14.67
C GLY A 37 2.98 -9.15 13.16
N ALA A 38 3.17 -10.39 12.67
CA ALA A 38 3.21 -10.67 11.24
C ALA A 38 1.95 -10.12 10.55
N THR A 39 2.11 -9.57 9.34
CA THR A 39 1.04 -8.84 8.65
C THR A 39 0.68 -9.52 7.33
N LYS A 40 -0.60 -9.83 7.17
CA LYS A 40 -1.19 -10.31 5.92
C LYS A 40 -2.01 -9.17 5.31
N VAL A 41 -1.87 -8.95 4.01
CA VAL A 41 -2.62 -7.91 3.29
C VAL A 41 -3.46 -8.54 2.18
N GLY A 42 -4.63 -7.97 1.94
CA GLY A 42 -5.48 -8.26 0.79
C GLY A 42 -5.72 -7.00 -0.02
N LEU A 43 -5.67 -7.11 -1.34
CA LEU A 43 -5.93 -6.03 -2.29
C LEU A 43 -7.09 -6.43 -3.20
N ARG A 44 -8.29 -5.87 -2.96
CA ARG A 44 -9.53 -6.27 -3.65
C ARG A 44 -10.14 -5.12 -4.41
N GLY A 45 -10.76 -5.39 -5.55
CA GLY A 45 -11.42 -4.37 -6.36
C GLY A 45 -12.42 -5.00 -7.33
N PRO A 46 -12.93 -4.23 -8.30
CA PRO A 46 -13.77 -4.76 -9.38
C PRO A 46 -13.10 -5.97 -10.04
N GLY A 47 -13.84 -7.09 -10.14
CA GLY A 47 -13.34 -8.34 -10.72
C GLY A 47 -12.68 -9.32 -9.75
N THR A 48 -12.58 -9.02 -8.44
CA THR A 48 -12.26 -10.03 -7.42
C THR A 48 -13.41 -11.03 -7.30
N LEU A 49 -13.15 -12.32 -7.57
CA LEU A 49 -14.20 -13.36 -7.65
C LEU A 49 -14.23 -14.28 -6.43
N THR A 50 -13.09 -14.46 -5.75
CA THR A 50 -12.97 -15.34 -4.58
C THR A 50 -12.55 -14.60 -3.33
N SER A 51 -12.75 -15.23 -2.18
CA SER A 51 -12.31 -14.70 -0.88
C SER A 51 -10.78 -14.67 -0.73
N THR A 52 -10.04 -15.42 -1.55
CA THR A 52 -8.57 -15.46 -1.52
C THR A 52 -7.91 -14.61 -2.60
N ASP A 53 -8.68 -14.17 -3.60
CA ASP A 53 -8.18 -13.30 -4.66
C ASP A 53 -7.64 -11.99 -4.05
N GLY A 54 -6.45 -11.61 -4.49
CA GLY A 54 -5.76 -10.41 -4.02
C GLY A 54 -5.08 -10.54 -2.65
N LEU A 55 -5.08 -11.71 -2.00
CA LEU A 55 -4.25 -11.93 -0.82
C LEU A 55 -2.76 -11.93 -1.19
N LEU A 56 -2.01 -11.01 -0.63
CA LEU A 56 -0.56 -10.87 -0.81
C LEU A 56 0.20 -11.78 0.17
N GLU A 57 1.52 -11.86 0.06
CA GLU A 57 2.35 -12.66 0.96
C GLU A 57 2.21 -12.24 2.43
N LEU A 58 2.52 -13.16 3.35
CA LEU A 58 2.60 -12.82 4.77
C LEU A 58 3.98 -12.20 5.03
N LEU A 59 4.02 -11.02 5.64
CA LEU A 59 5.26 -10.42 6.10
C LEU A 59 5.50 -10.77 7.57
N GLU A 60 6.65 -11.38 7.86
CA GLU A 60 7.10 -11.57 9.23
C GLU A 60 7.53 -10.23 9.86
N PRO A 61 7.48 -10.12 11.20
CA PRO A 61 7.85 -8.89 11.89
C PRO A 61 9.31 -8.52 11.62
N GLY A 62 9.54 -7.27 11.17
CA GLY A 62 10.89 -6.75 10.89
C GLY A 62 11.41 -7.05 9.48
N ASP A 63 10.71 -7.85 8.68
CA ASP A 63 11.14 -8.19 7.33
C ASP A 63 10.85 -7.10 6.31
N ALA A 64 9.76 -6.35 6.43
CA ALA A 64 9.41 -5.27 5.52
C ALA A 64 8.21 -4.51 6.06
N ARG A 65 7.83 -3.42 5.40
CA ARG A 65 6.52 -2.80 5.58
C ARG A 65 5.77 -2.74 4.25
N TRP A 66 4.44 -2.79 4.36
CA TRP A 66 3.56 -2.59 3.22
C TRP A 66 3.47 -1.10 2.88
N ILE A 67 3.81 -0.77 1.65
CA ILE A 67 3.69 0.55 1.05
C ILE A 67 2.56 0.47 0.03
N VAL A 68 1.54 1.32 0.20
CA VAL A 68 0.46 1.53 -0.76
C VAL A 68 0.96 2.50 -1.82
N VAL A 69 0.89 2.10 -3.09
CA VAL A 69 1.41 2.88 -4.21
C VAL A 69 0.28 3.21 -5.18
N ILE A 70 0.06 4.49 -5.39
CA ILE A 70 -1.05 5.05 -6.16
C ILE A 70 -0.49 5.84 -7.32
N TRP A 71 -1.02 5.66 -8.52
CA TRP A 71 -0.71 6.52 -9.67
C TRP A 71 -1.94 7.27 -10.17
N ARG A 72 -1.69 8.49 -10.63
CA ARG A 72 -2.69 9.36 -11.25
C ARG A 72 -3.11 8.80 -12.61
N GLY A 73 -4.40 8.86 -12.95
CA GLY A 73 -4.86 8.59 -14.31
C GLY A 73 -4.54 9.76 -15.26
N LYS A 74 -4.31 9.47 -16.53
CA LYS A 74 -4.13 10.50 -17.58
C LYS A 74 -4.78 10.05 -18.89
N GLY A 75 -5.62 10.93 -19.44
CA GLY A 75 -6.38 10.63 -20.66
C GLY A 75 -7.39 9.52 -20.42
N ALA A 76 -7.30 8.44 -21.21
CA ALA A 76 -8.19 7.27 -21.09
C ALA A 76 -7.73 6.25 -20.03
N ILE A 77 -6.55 6.44 -19.42
CA ILE A 77 -6.01 5.52 -18.42
C ILE A 77 -6.51 5.95 -17.03
N PRO A 78 -7.31 5.11 -16.34
CA PRO A 78 -7.79 5.45 -15.00
C PRO A 78 -6.64 5.44 -13.99
N PRO A 79 -6.79 6.15 -12.85
CA PRO A 79 -5.86 6.02 -11.74
C PRO A 79 -5.87 4.58 -11.22
N GLY A 80 -4.80 4.16 -10.56
CA GLY A 80 -4.70 2.82 -10.03
C GLY A 80 -3.88 2.75 -8.76
N VAL A 81 -3.94 1.57 -8.15
CA VAL A 81 -3.28 1.30 -6.88
C VAL A 81 -2.79 -0.15 -6.78
N THR A 82 -1.61 -0.27 -6.19
CA THR A 82 -0.99 -1.53 -5.79
C THR A 82 -0.39 -1.41 -4.38
N ALA A 83 0.13 -2.51 -3.87
CA ALA A 83 0.89 -2.52 -2.62
C ALA A 83 2.16 -3.33 -2.79
N VAL A 84 3.26 -2.83 -2.24
CA VAL A 84 4.57 -3.48 -2.27
C VAL A 84 5.12 -3.64 -0.86
N ALA A 85 5.83 -4.74 -0.62
CA ALA A 85 6.55 -4.97 0.63
C ALA A 85 8.01 -4.57 0.43
N ALA A 86 8.53 -3.67 1.27
CA ALA A 86 9.92 -3.24 1.17
C ALA A 86 10.51 -2.76 2.50
N LYS A 87 11.84 -2.68 2.54
CA LYS A 87 12.65 -2.01 3.56
C LYS A 87 13.22 -0.70 3.00
N PRO A 88 13.63 0.24 3.87
CA PRO A 88 14.42 1.38 3.46
C PRO A 88 15.72 0.94 2.76
N GLY A 89 16.03 1.60 1.65
CA GLY A 89 17.18 1.30 0.79
C GLY A 89 16.90 0.24 -0.29
N ASP A 90 15.76 -0.45 -0.24
CA ASP A 90 15.38 -1.40 -1.30
C ASP A 90 15.07 -0.66 -2.61
N ILE A 91 15.23 -1.37 -3.73
CA ILE A 91 14.71 -0.94 -5.04
C ILE A 91 13.49 -1.81 -5.34
N VAL A 92 12.35 -1.17 -5.57
CA VAL A 92 11.10 -1.84 -5.94
C VAL A 92 10.75 -1.55 -7.38
N ASN A 93 10.21 -2.56 -8.08
CA ASN A 93 9.64 -2.38 -9.40
C ASN A 93 8.12 -2.17 -9.28
N VAL A 94 7.64 -1.03 -9.73
CA VAL A 94 6.23 -0.66 -9.80
C VAL A 94 5.90 -0.25 -11.22
N GLU A 95 5.12 -1.09 -11.91
CA GLU A 95 4.60 -0.75 -13.23
C GLU A 95 3.53 0.33 -13.09
N THR A 96 3.83 1.54 -13.54
CA THR A 96 2.85 2.62 -13.64
C THR A 96 2.75 3.08 -15.09
N PRO A 97 1.55 3.38 -15.62
CA PRO A 97 1.39 3.72 -17.03
C PRO A 97 1.99 5.08 -17.45
N HIS A 98 2.39 5.92 -16.49
CA HIS A 98 2.72 7.34 -16.74
C HIS A 98 4.10 7.75 -16.27
N GLU A 99 4.76 6.96 -15.42
CA GLU A 99 6.16 7.20 -15.10
C GLU A 99 7.04 6.65 -16.23
N ALA A 100 8.11 7.37 -16.54
CA ALA A 100 9.09 6.93 -17.53
C ALA A 100 9.95 5.76 -17.01
N GLU A 101 9.99 5.59 -15.69
CA GLU A 101 10.75 4.57 -14.98
C GLU A 101 9.80 3.69 -14.18
N SER A 102 10.17 2.42 -14.01
CA SER A 102 9.43 1.48 -13.17
C SER A 102 10.16 1.11 -11.88
N GLU A 103 11.42 1.53 -11.70
CA GLU A 103 12.21 1.24 -10.52
C GLU A 103 12.29 2.44 -9.58
N PHE A 104 11.98 2.21 -8.30
CA PHE A 104 11.97 3.25 -7.28
C PHE A 104 12.80 2.84 -6.07
N LEU A 105 13.59 3.77 -5.55
CA LEU A 105 14.30 3.63 -4.28
C LEU A 105 13.34 3.90 -3.12
N VAL A 106 13.36 3.02 -2.12
CA VAL A 106 12.61 3.22 -0.87
C VAL A 106 13.44 4.07 0.08
N SER A 107 12.95 5.28 0.40
CA SER A 107 13.62 6.18 1.34
C SER A 107 13.55 5.66 2.80
N SER A 108 14.26 6.35 3.71
CA SER A 108 14.22 6.06 5.15
C SER A 108 12.83 6.22 5.78
N ASP A 109 11.98 7.08 5.22
CA ASP A 109 10.59 7.30 5.61
C ASP A 109 9.59 6.53 4.71
N TYR A 110 10.06 5.53 3.95
CA TYR A 110 9.25 4.65 3.10
C TYR A 110 8.51 5.34 1.95
N ARG A 111 8.98 6.51 1.52
CA ARG A 111 8.56 7.10 0.24
C ARG A 111 9.28 6.41 -0.91
N LEU A 112 8.61 6.33 -2.05
CA LEU A 112 9.21 5.86 -3.29
C LEU A 112 9.79 7.05 -4.05
N LEU A 113 11.10 7.04 -4.24
CA LEU A 113 11.86 8.05 -4.97
C LEU A 113 12.33 7.47 -6.31
N ARG A 114 12.36 8.28 -7.36
CA ARG A 114 12.93 7.87 -8.65
C ARG A 114 14.38 7.47 -8.47
N ARG A 115 14.78 6.37 -9.12
CA ARG A 115 16.14 5.85 -8.98
C ARG A 115 17.18 6.75 -9.65
N SER A 116 16.82 7.41 -10.76
CA SER A 116 17.73 8.21 -11.57
C SER A 116 18.22 9.48 -10.89
N ASP A 117 17.35 10.18 -10.15
CA ASP A 117 17.63 11.49 -9.56
C ASP A 117 17.28 11.61 -8.07
N VAL A 118 16.75 10.54 -7.46
CA VAL A 118 16.30 10.52 -6.05
C VAL A 118 15.20 11.56 -5.78
N GLY A 119 14.52 12.02 -6.82
CA GLY A 119 13.37 12.92 -6.75
C GLY A 119 12.06 12.18 -6.45
N GLU A 120 11.03 12.93 -6.06
CA GLU A 120 9.67 12.36 -5.97
C GLU A 120 9.13 12.06 -7.37
N ALA A 121 8.32 11.00 -7.49
CA ALA A 121 7.63 10.69 -8.72
C ALA A 121 6.51 11.72 -9.02
N ASP A 122 6.32 12.05 -10.30
CA ASP A 122 5.43 13.14 -10.71
C ASP A 122 3.95 12.73 -10.68
N TYR A 123 3.68 11.48 -11.07
CA TYR A 123 2.34 10.89 -11.22
C TYR A 123 2.10 9.76 -10.22
N MET A 124 3.01 9.51 -9.29
CA MET A 124 2.88 8.48 -8.28
C MET A 124 2.97 9.05 -6.85
N ARG A 125 2.19 8.50 -5.93
CA ARG A 125 2.28 8.75 -4.49
C ARG A 125 2.32 7.43 -3.75
N SER A 126 3.10 7.40 -2.67
CA SER A 126 3.29 6.22 -1.83
C SER A 126 3.00 6.55 -0.38
N TYR A 127 2.35 5.64 0.33
CA TYR A 127 2.01 5.78 1.74
C TYR A 127 2.30 4.48 2.46
N LEU A 128 2.80 4.53 3.69
CA LEU A 128 2.80 3.34 4.54
C LEU A 128 1.35 2.91 4.78
N LEU A 129 1.07 1.62 4.57
CA LEU A 129 -0.27 1.07 4.80
C LEU A 129 -0.73 1.40 6.22
N ASP A 130 0.17 1.29 7.19
CA ASP A 130 -0.10 1.56 8.59
C ASP A 130 -0.56 2.98 8.87
N ASP A 131 -0.19 3.97 8.05
CA ASP A 131 -0.57 5.37 8.24
C ASP A 131 -1.95 5.68 7.67
N VAL A 132 -2.35 4.95 6.61
CA VAL A 132 -3.62 5.14 5.90
C VAL A 132 -4.69 4.12 6.27
N LEU A 133 -4.31 3.04 6.97
CA LEU A 133 -5.24 2.02 7.44
C LEU A 133 -6.32 2.66 8.33
N THR A 134 -7.53 2.13 8.27
CA THR A 134 -8.75 2.70 8.88
C THR A 134 -9.10 4.08 8.32
N GLY A 135 -8.93 4.24 7.00
CA GLY A 135 -9.17 5.50 6.30
C GLY A 135 -9.77 5.32 4.92
N TRP A 136 -9.81 6.44 4.20
CA TRP A 136 -10.29 6.57 2.84
C TRP A 136 -9.30 7.40 2.03
N ILE A 137 -8.97 6.96 0.83
CA ILE A 137 -8.16 7.70 -0.13
C ILE A 137 -9.03 8.00 -1.35
N ASP A 138 -9.22 9.29 -1.64
CA ASP A 138 -9.95 9.75 -2.81
C ASP A 138 -8.97 10.22 -3.90
N LEU A 139 -9.12 9.60 -5.07
CA LEU A 139 -8.30 9.80 -6.27
C LEU A 139 -8.87 10.88 -7.21
N ALA A 140 -9.99 11.52 -6.86
CA ALA A 140 -10.59 12.59 -7.66
C ALA A 140 -9.71 13.85 -7.75
N GLU A 141 -8.83 14.07 -6.76
CA GLU A 141 -7.87 15.17 -6.71
C GLU A 141 -6.42 14.63 -6.71
N TRP A 142 -5.46 15.47 -7.12
CA TRP A 142 -4.03 15.12 -7.11
C TRP A 142 -3.18 16.21 -6.44
N PRO A 143 -2.39 15.88 -5.40
CA PRO A 143 -2.23 14.56 -4.77
C PRO A 143 -3.53 14.04 -4.14
N PRO A 144 -3.67 12.71 -3.96
CA PRO A 144 -4.89 12.11 -3.42
C PRO A 144 -5.25 12.67 -2.05
N LYS A 145 -6.56 12.87 -1.81
CA LYS A 145 -7.06 13.30 -0.51
C LYS A 145 -7.19 12.10 0.42
N ILE A 146 -6.57 12.17 1.60
CA ILE A 146 -6.60 11.11 2.60
C ILE A 146 -7.47 11.55 3.77
N ILE A 147 -8.44 10.73 4.13
CA ILE A 147 -9.33 10.92 5.26
C ILE A 147 -9.09 9.76 6.22
N SER A 148 -8.44 10.03 7.35
CA SER A 148 -8.18 9.01 8.38
C SER A 148 -9.20 9.12 9.51
N LEU A 149 -9.68 7.96 9.99
CA LEU A 149 -10.53 7.89 11.18
C LEU A 149 -9.72 7.77 12.47
N ARG A 150 -8.38 7.75 12.38
CA ARG A 150 -7.52 7.79 13.57
C ARG A 150 -7.59 9.17 14.19
N ARG A 151 -7.91 9.23 15.49
CA ARG A 151 -7.68 10.45 16.27
C ARG A 151 -6.19 10.80 16.15
N GLN A 152 -5.89 11.99 15.63
CA GLN A 152 -4.56 12.57 15.79
C GLN A 152 -4.33 12.72 17.29
N SER A 153 -3.46 11.88 17.85
CA SER A 153 -2.92 12.13 19.17
C SER A 153 -2.08 13.40 19.06
N GLY A 154 -2.60 14.50 19.61
CA GLY A 154 -1.84 15.74 19.80
C GLY A 154 -0.78 15.61 20.89
#